data_AF-A0A950TX08-F1
#
_entry.id   AF-A0A950TX08-F1
#
_cell.length_a   1.000
_cell.length_b   1.000
_cell.length_c   1.000
_cell.angle_alpha   90.00
_cell.angle_beta   90.00
_cell.angle_gamma   90.00
#
_symmetry.space_group_name_H-M   'P 1'
#
loop_
_entity.id
_entity.type
_entity.pdbx_description
1 polymer ?
#
loop_
_entity_poly.entity_id
_entity_poly.type
_entity_poly.pdbx_seq_one_letter_code
_entity_poly.pdbx_strand_id
1 'polypeptide(L)'
;RSVRFGFVSLKEIQELRAVSRALGDDSFEQPKRSDGLPAAWRAPLYAIRFPPLYFDSLAKGGVFLRWWRNQSSLQRVLASRGQYFFGTDAGSSVVAAEGHLKDFRPLPVLDHYFDRILALLEHHGIVADFVAMPINEATASSVDPGVRTGFADYLAAYQARHPGFHVVGDVMPHWPDRYFGDGFSHLNPDGAKRWSAQLGAVLRTQERTASDLPQTREGVLCRLAAAGGAAEDAEACAMGVVQ
;
A
#
# COMPACT_ATOMS: atom_id res chain seq x y z
N ARG A 1 -15.81 2.08 -5.46
CA ARG A 1 -15.48 1.55 -6.80
C ARG A 1 -15.54 0.01 -6.82
N SER A 2 -15.09 -0.66 -5.77
CA SER A 2 -15.08 -2.13 -5.59
C SER A 2 -16.45 -2.82 -5.77
N VAL A 3 -17.52 -2.28 -5.18
CA VAL A 3 -18.90 -2.80 -5.30
C VAL A 3 -19.42 -2.78 -6.74
N ARG A 4 -19.05 -1.75 -7.52
CA ARG A 4 -19.53 -1.54 -8.91
C ARG A 4 -18.99 -2.62 -9.86
N PHE A 5 -17.93 -3.32 -9.48
CA PHE A 5 -17.29 -4.36 -10.28
C PHE A 5 -17.39 -5.75 -9.66
N GLY A 6 -18.21 -5.92 -8.60
CA GLY A 6 -18.47 -7.23 -7.99
C GLY A 6 -17.32 -7.81 -7.15
N PHE A 7 -16.25 -7.04 -6.88
CA PHE A 7 -15.13 -7.49 -6.05
C PHE A 7 -15.48 -7.60 -4.56
N VAL A 8 -16.61 -7.00 -4.15
CA VAL A 8 -17.09 -7.04 -2.76
C VAL A 8 -18.61 -7.27 -2.81
N SER A 9 -19.05 -8.34 -2.16
CA SER A 9 -20.45 -8.75 -2.01
C SER A 9 -21.22 -7.79 -1.11
N LEU A 10 -22.56 -7.83 -1.19
CA LEU A 10 -23.42 -7.05 -0.31
C LEU A 10 -23.19 -7.41 1.17
N LYS A 11 -22.94 -8.69 1.46
CA LYS A 11 -22.67 -9.18 2.81
C LYS A 11 -21.39 -8.56 3.38
N GLU A 12 -20.31 -8.53 2.60
CA GLU A 12 -19.03 -7.92 3.02
C GLU A 12 -19.17 -6.41 3.25
N ILE A 13 -19.97 -5.72 2.43
CA ILE A 13 -20.26 -4.28 2.66
C ILE A 13 -21.05 -4.08 3.97
N GLN A 14 -22.02 -4.95 4.25
CA GLN A 14 -22.80 -4.89 5.49
C GLN A 14 -21.94 -5.17 6.71
N GLU A 15 -21.03 -6.15 6.63
CA GLU A 15 -20.03 -6.42 7.67
C GLU A 15 -19.13 -5.20 7.89
N LEU A 16 -18.55 -4.65 6.83
CA LEU A 16 -17.68 -3.48 6.92
C LEU A 16 -18.39 -2.29 7.57
N ARG A 17 -19.67 -2.04 7.23
CA ARG A 17 -20.49 -0.99 7.88
C ARG A 17 -20.80 -1.29 9.34
N ALA A 18 -21.04 -2.55 9.69
CA ALA A 18 -21.28 -2.94 11.07
C ALA A 18 -20.02 -2.70 11.92
N VAL A 19 -18.86 -3.11 11.41
CA VAL A 19 -17.55 -2.87 12.04
C VAL A 19 -17.26 -1.38 12.16
N SER A 20 -17.40 -0.61 11.08
CA SER A 20 -17.20 0.85 11.08
C SER A 20 -18.04 1.53 12.17
N ARG A 21 -19.34 1.20 12.27
CA ARG A 21 -20.24 1.76 13.29
C ARG A 21 -19.87 1.32 14.71
N ALA A 22 -19.46 0.06 14.89
CA ALA A 22 -19.03 -0.44 16.20
C ALA A 22 -17.75 0.26 16.69
N LEU A 23 -16.87 0.67 15.78
CA LEU A 23 -15.63 1.40 16.07
C LEU A 23 -15.83 2.92 16.15
N GLY A 24 -17.04 3.44 15.89
CA GLY A 24 -17.25 4.88 15.74
C GLY A 24 -16.45 5.51 14.59
N ASP A 25 -16.15 4.72 13.55
CA ASP A 25 -15.39 5.14 12.39
C ASP A 25 -16.32 5.65 11.29
N ASP A 26 -16.33 6.96 11.09
CA ASP A 26 -17.16 7.64 10.10
C ASP A 26 -16.51 7.68 8.70
N SER A 27 -15.26 7.23 8.57
CA SER A 27 -14.48 7.33 7.32
C SER A 27 -15.15 6.66 6.13
N PHE A 28 -15.93 5.60 6.38
CA PHE A 28 -16.69 4.90 5.35
C PHE A 28 -17.96 5.65 4.90
N GLU A 29 -18.55 6.47 5.78
CA GLU A 29 -19.80 7.19 5.54
C GLU A 29 -19.59 8.58 4.94
N GLN A 30 -18.38 9.13 5.07
CA GLN A 30 -18.00 10.45 4.57
C GLN A 30 -17.11 10.46 3.30
N PRO A 31 -17.37 9.69 2.23
CA PRO A 31 -16.50 9.78 1.08
C PRO A 31 -16.72 11.14 0.39
N LYS A 32 -15.65 11.96 0.30
CA LYS A 32 -15.55 13.05 -0.68
C LYS A 32 -15.62 12.42 -2.08
N ARG A 33 -16.84 12.34 -2.65
CA ARG A 33 -17.04 11.80 -4.00
C ARG A 33 -17.20 12.92 -5.01
N SER A 34 -16.59 12.70 -6.17
CA SER A 34 -16.63 13.61 -7.33
C SER A 34 -17.99 13.71 -8.02
N ASP A 35 -19.03 13.04 -7.49
CA ASP A 35 -20.39 13.04 -8.02
C ASP A 35 -21.29 14.13 -7.41
N GLY A 36 -20.89 14.72 -6.28
CA GLY A 36 -21.61 15.83 -5.64
C GLY A 36 -22.97 15.48 -5.05
N LEU A 37 -23.36 14.20 -5.01
CA LEU A 37 -24.69 13.78 -4.55
C LEU A 37 -24.76 13.64 -3.02
N PRO A 38 -25.78 14.22 -2.35
CA PRO A 38 -25.98 14.03 -0.91
C PRO A 38 -26.24 12.57 -0.54
N ALA A 39 -25.79 12.14 0.65
CA ALA A 39 -25.83 10.74 1.08
C ALA A 39 -27.24 10.13 1.11
N ALA A 40 -28.24 10.90 1.56
CA ALA A 40 -29.62 10.46 1.68
C ALA A 40 -30.25 10.00 0.36
N TRP A 41 -29.86 10.62 -0.75
CA TRP A 41 -30.38 10.27 -2.08
C TRP A 41 -29.62 9.12 -2.73
N ARG A 42 -28.40 8.81 -2.28
CA ARG A 42 -27.59 7.76 -2.91
C ARG A 42 -28.15 6.36 -2.69
N ALA A 43 -28.49 6.01 -1.46
CA ALA A 43 -28.98 4.67 -1.12
C ALA A 43 -30.20 4.24 -1.97
N PRO A 44 -31.27 5.05 -2.11
CA PRO A 44 -32.39 4.70 -2.99
C PRO A 44 -31.97 4.62 -4.47
N LEU A 45 -31.12 5.54 -4.96
CA LEU A 45 -30.65 5.51 -6.35
C LEU A 45 -29.82 4.26 -6.68
N TYR A 46 -29.00 3.76 -5.74
CA TYR A 46 -28.31 2.48 -5.87
C TYR A 46 -29.28 1.29 -5.89
N ALA A 47 -30.32 1.31 -5.05
CA ALA A 47 -31.28 0.23 -4.93
C ALA A 47 -32.10 0.02 -6.22
N ILE A 48 -32.51 1.11 -6.87
CA ILE A 48 -33.24 1.03 -8.16
C ILE A 48 -32.31 0.95 -9.38
N ARG A 49 -31.00 0.77 -9.17
CA ARG A 49 -29.97 0.79 -10.23
C ARG A 49 -30.10 2.02 -11.14
N PHE A 50 -30.41 3.19 -10.57
CA PHE A 50 -30.78 4.39 -11.34
C PHE A 50 -29.63 4.80 -12.28
N PRO A 51 -29.90 5.07 -13.57
CA PRO A 51 -28.89 5.39 -14.55
C PRO A 51 -27.93 6.55 -14.24
N PRO A 52 -28.21 7.61 -13.46
CA PRO A 52 -27.32 8.77 -13.27
C PRO A 52 -25.93 8.46 -12.73
N LEU A 53 -25.79 7.39 -11.93
CA LEU A 53 -24.48 6.91 -11.46
C LEU A 53 -23.60 6.39 -12.62
N TYR A 54 -24.23 5.93 -13.70
CA TYR A 54 -23.61 5.54 -14.97
C TYR A 54 -23.66 6.68 -16.00
N PHE A 55 -24.65 7.58 -15.91
CA PHE A 55 -24.85 8.70 -16.81
C PHE A 55 -23.79 9.76 -16.62
N ASP A 56 -23.35 10.06 -15.40
CA ASP A 56 -22.19 10.96 -15.19
C ASP A 56 -20.92 10.38 -15.83
N SER A 57 -20.74 9.06 -15.77
CA SER A 57 -19.63 8.37 -16.45
C SER A 57 -19.75 8.37 -17.98
N LEU A 58 -20.99 8.36 -18.52
CA LEU A 58 -21.31 8.45 -19.94
C LEU A 58 -21.19 9.89 -20.48
N ALA A 59 -21.72 10.85 -19.73
CA ALA A 59 -21.75 12.28 -20.03
C ALA A 59 -20.34 12.89 -19.94
N LYS A 60 -19.61 12.70 -18.83
CA LYS A 60 -18.19 13.08 -18.72
C LYS A 60 -17.30 12.22 -19.62
N GLY A 61 -17.78 11.04 -20.00
CA GLY A 61 -17.03 10.10 -20.82
C GLY A 61 -16.94 10.50 -22.29
N GLY A 62 -17.95 11.23 -22.80
CA GLY A 62 -18.18 11.38 -24.23
C GLY A 62 -18.34 10.00 -24.87
N VAL A 63 -19.50 9.69 -25.46
CA VAL A 63 -19.83 8.33 -25.93
C VAL A 63 -18.72 7.67 -26.80
N PHE A 64 -17.84 8.46 -27.43
CA PHE A 64 -16.69 7.99 -28.21
C PHE A 64 -15.29 8.35 -27.68
N LEU A 65 -15.13 9.31 -26.77
CA LEU A 65 -13.80 9.81 -26.36
C LEU A 65 -13.04 8.82 -25.47
N ARG A 66 -13.76 8.09 -24.61
CA ARG A 66 -13.15 7.06 -23.76
C ARG A 66 -13.05 5.70 -24.41
N TRP A 67 -13.83 5.42 -25.46
CA TRP A 67 -13.80 4.12 -26.12
C TRP A 67 -12.39 3.79 -26.63
N TRP A 68 -11.76 4.71 -27.37
CA TRP A 68 -10.41 4.53 -27.89
C TRP A 68 -9.37 4.36 -26.78
N ARG A 69 -9.44 5.19 -25.74
CA ARG A 69 -8.54 5.07 -24.59
C ARG A 69 -8.74 3.75 -23.84
N ASN A 70 -9.98 3.30 -23.68
CA ASN A 70 -10.31 2.04 -23.03
C ASN A 70 -9.84 0.86 -23.88
N GLN A 71 -10.03 0.89 -25.21
CA GLN A 71 -9.52 -0.13 -26.12
C GLN A 71 -8.00 -0.19 -26.11
N SER A 72 -7.32 0.96 -26.16
CA SER A 72 -5.86 1.03 -26.03
C SER A 72 -5.38 0.47 -24.68
N SER A 73 -6.03 0.82 -23.58
CA SER A 73 -5.72 0.25 -22.26
C SER A 73 -5.99 -1.25 -22.20
N LEU A 74 -7.09 -1.75 -22.79
CA LEU A 74 -7.40 -3.17 -22.87
C LEU A 74 -6.33 -3.93 -23.66
N GLN A 75 -5.94 -3.44 -24.84
CA GLN A 75 -4.90 -4.07 -25.65
C GLN A 75 -3.56 -4.11 -24.91
N ARG A 76 -3.19 -3.03 -24.19
CA ARG A 76 -2.00 -3.03 -23.34
C ARG A 76 -2.08 -4.06 -22.21
N VAL A 77 -3.21 -4.16 -21.53
CA VAL A 77 -3.45 -5.16 -20.47
C VAL A 77 -3.41 -6.58 -21.03
N LEU A 78 -3.98 -6.84 -22.21
CA LEU A 78 -3.92 -8.16 -22.84
C LEU A 78 -2.47 -8.51 -23.24
N ALA A 79 -1.73 -7.56 -23.80
CA ALA A 79 -0.32 -7.74 -24.16
C ALA A 79 0.57 -7.99 -22.94
N SER A 80 0.25 -7.41 -21.80
CA SER A 80 0.92 -7.64 -20.51
C SER A 80 0.31 -8.79 -19.70
N ARG A 81 -0.51 -9.65 -20.33
CA ARG A 81 -1.13 -10.83 -19.70
C ARG A 81 -1.95 -10.52 -18.45
N GLY A 82 -2.64 -9.39 -18.46
CA GLY A 82 -3.51 -8.93 -17.38
C GLY A 82 -2.87 -7.89 -16.46
N GLN A 83 -1.57 -7.60 -16.59
CA GLN A 83 -0.89 -6.65 -15.72
C GLN A 83 -1.17 -5.20 -16.12
N TYR A 84 -1.70 -4.41 -15.20
CA TYR A 84 -1.82 -2.96 -15.37
C TYR A 84 -0.68 -2.25 -14.64
N PHE A 85 0.00 -1.32 -15.32
CA PHE A 85 1.10 -0.53 -14.74
C PHE A 85 0.57 0.84 -14.31
N PHE A 86 0.86 1.22 -13.06
CA PHE A 86 0.75 2.58 -12.56
C PHE A 86 2.11 3.28 -12.69
N GLY A 87 2.14 4.61 -12.67
CA GLY A 87 3.36 5.41 -12.79
C GLY A 87 4.28 5.00 -13.95
N THR A 88 3.95 5.33 -15.19
CA THR A 88 4.78 4.95 -16.36
C THR A 88 5.78 6.02 -16.80
N ASP A 89 5.81 7.18 -16.15
CA ASP A 89 6.76 8.23 -16.48
C ASP A 89 8.18 7.85 -16.04
N ALA A 90 9.19 8.42 -16.71
CA ALA A 90 10.60 8.09 -16.46
C ALA A 90 11.13 8.57 -15.08
N GLY A 91 10.36 9.40 -14.39
CA GLY A 91 10.69 9.97 -13.08
C GLY A 91 9.54 10.84 -12.57
N SER A 92 9.40 10.97 -11.26
CA SER A 92 8.41 11.86 -10.65
C SER A 92 8.91 12.42 -9.34
N SER A 93 8.97 13.75 -9.25
CA SER A 93 9.25 14.53 -8.05
C SER A 93 7.99 15.13 -7.43
N VAL A 94 6.81 14.65 -7.83
CA VAL A 94 5.55 15.12 -7.26
C VAL A 94 5.40 14.55 -5.85
N VAL A 95 5.10 15.42 -4.88
CA VAL A 95 4.89 15.05 -3.48
C VAL A 95 3.56 14.29 -3.34
N ALA A 96 3.65 13.03 -2.95
CA ALA A 96 2.52 12.14 -2.71
C ALA A 96 1.78 12.51 -1.41
N ALA A 97 0.65 11.83 -1.15
CA ALA A 97 -0.27 12.16 -0.06
C ALA A 97 0.41 12.17 1.32
N GLU A 98 1.37 11.27 1.52
CA GLU A 98 2.14 11.10 2.75
C GLU A 98 2.92 12.37 3.12
N GLY A 99 3.47 13.08 2.12
CA GLY A 99 4.21 14.32 2.32
C GLY A 99 3.33 15.51 2.72
N HIS A 100 2.01 15.36 2.70
CA HIS A 100 1.05 16.38 3.14
C HIS A 100 0.43 16.07 4.50
N LEU A 101 0.74 14.93 5.10
CA LEU A 101 0.26 14.55 6.43
C LEU A 101 0.92 15.41 7.50
N LYS A 102 0.15 15.76 8.53
CA LYS A 102 0.65 16.47 9.73
C LYS A 102 0.92 15.52 10.88
N ASP A 103 0.19 14.43 10.93
CA ASP A 103 0.33 13.38 11.91
C ASP A 103 -0.11 12.03 11.32
N PHE A 104 0.43 10.95 11.90
CA PHE A 104 0.00 9.61 11.57
C PHE A 104 -1.22 9.23 12.41
N ARG A 105 -2.33 8.92 11.75
CA ARG A 105 -3.56 8.44 12.39
C ARG A 105 -4.09 7.24 11.61
N PRO A 106 -3.96 6.01 12.16
CA PRO A 106 -4.54 4.85 11.50
C PRO A 106 -6.06 4.98 11.47
N LEU A 107 -6.69 4.61 10.36
CA LEU A 107 -8.14 4.54 10.28
C LEU A 107 -8.61 3.34 11.11
N PRO A 108 -9.54 3.50 12.08
CA PRO A 108 -9.94 2.41 12.97
C PRO A 108 -10.38 1.15 12.24
N VAL A 109 -11.09 1.28 11.12
CA VAL A 109 -11.51 0.12 10.33
C VAL A 109 -10.32 -0.60 9.68
N LEU A 110 -9.31 0.12 9.19
CA LEU A 110 -8.11 -0.51 8.64
C LEU A 110 -7.30 -1.18 9.74
N ASP A 111 -7.19 -0.53 10.89
CA ASP A 111 -6.53 -1.05 12.08
C ASP A 111 -7.15 -2.38 12.53
N HIS A 112 -8.48 -2.41 12.66
CA HIS A 112 -9.23 -3.61 13.03
C HIS A 112 -8.97 -4.79 12.09
N TYR A 113 -8.99 -4.56 10.77
CA TYR A 113 -8.77 -5.65 9.83
C TYR A 113 -7.29 -6.06 9.72
N PHE A 114 -6.35 -5.14 9.94
CA PHE A 114 -4.94 -5.47 10.00
C PHE A 114 -4.64 -6.42 11.17
N ASP A 115 -5.16 -6.09 12.37
CA ASP A 115 -5.11 -6.96 13.54
C ASP A 115 -5.70 -8.36 13.28
N ARG A 116 -6.90 -8.41 12.68
CA ARG A 116 -7.55 -9.69 12.34
C ARG A 116 -6.74 -10.53 11.35
N ILE A 117 -6.07 -9.90 10.38
CA ILE A 117 -5.21 -10.61 9.43
C ILE A 117 -4.01 -11.21 10.17
N LEU A 118 -3.35 -10.43 11.03
CA LEU A 118 -2.19 -10.91 11.80
C LEU A 118 -2.58 -12.04 12.76
N ALA A 119 -3.70 -11.90 13.48
CA ALA A 119 -4.23 -12.94 14.35
C ALA A 119 -4.57 -14.23 13.57
N LEU A 120 -5.09 -14.12 12.34
CA LEU A 120 -5.37 -15.27 11.50
C LEU A 120 -4.07 -15.97 11.04
N LEU A 121 -3.06 -15.20 10.64
CA LEU A 121 -1.75 -15.75 10.26
C LEU A 121 -1.09 -16.47 11.44
N GLU A 122 -1.12 -15.85 12.62
CA GLU A 122 -0.61 -16.42 13.86
C GLU A 122 -1.35 -17.72 14.24
N HIS A 123 -2.69 -17.74 14.14
CA HIS A 123 -3.49 -18.95 14.37
C HIS A 123 -3.07 -20.12 13.47
N HIS A 124 -2.64 -19.83 12.24
CA HIS A 124 -2.14 -20.81 11.29
C HIS A 124 -0.62 -21.05 11.36
N GLY A 125 0.08 -20.46 12.33
CA GLY A 125 1.53 -20.60 12.48
C GLY A 125 2.32 -19.97 11.32
N ILE A 126 1.74 -18.99 10.61
CA ILE A 126 2.37 -18.30 9.49
C ILE A 126 3.09 -17.06 10.01
N VAL A 127 4.40 -17.01 9.80
CA VAL A 127 5.23 -15.82 10.07
C VAL A 127 4.96 -14.77 8.99
N ALA A 128 4.78 -13.52 9.41
CA ALA A 128 4.44 -12.39 8.54
C ALA A 128 5.54 -11.33 8.60
N ASP A 129 6.22 -11.12 7.47
CA ASP A 129 7.20 -10.04 7.30
C ASP A 129 6.53 -8.86 6.58
N PHE A 130 6.46 -7.70 7.25
CA PHE A 130 6.03 -6.42 6.67
C PHE A 130 7.21 -5.73 6.02
N VAL A 131 7.07 -5.44 4.73
CA VAL A 131 8.07 -4.73 3.93
C VAL A 131 7.41 -3.48 3.35
N ALA A 132 7.91 -2.31 3.73
CA ALA A 132 7.43 -1.04 3.20
C ALA A 132 7.97 -0.80 1.79
N MET A 133 7.10 -0.37 0.88
CA MET A 133 7.52 0.14 -0.43
C MET A 133 8.18 1.52 -0.25
N PRO A 134 9.24 1.85 -1.02
CA PRO A 134 9.87 3.16 -0.91
C PRO A 134 8.95 4.24 -1.49
N ILE A 135 9.07 5.44 -0.92
CA ILE A 135 8.50 6.68 -1.48
C ILE A 135 9.57 7.46 -2.27
N ASN A 136 9.16 8.39 -3.12
CA ASN A 136 10.11 9.24 -3.82
C ASN A 136 10.78 10.25 -2.87
N GLU A 137 11.96 10.73 -3.26
CA GLU A 137 12.79 11.64 -2.49
C GLU A 137 12.04 12.94 -2.17
N ALA A 138 11.32 13.49 -3.16
CA ALA A 138 10.50 14.67 -2.96
C ALA A 138 9.42 14.50 -1.87
N THR A 139 8.75 13.34 -1.82
CA THR A 139 7.80 13.04 -0.73
C THR A 139 8.54 12.88 0.57
N ALA A 140 9.62 12.10 0.61
CA ALA A 140 10.38 11.84 1.82
C ALA A 140 10.88 13.13 2.50
N SER A 141 11.37 14.11 1.71
CA SER A 141 11.79 15.42 2.21
C SER A 141 10.63 16.28 2.74
N SER A 142 9.39 15.97 2.37
CA SER A 142 8.19 16.70 2.77
C SER A 142 7.45 16.04 3.95
N VAL A 143 7.74 14.77 4.27
CA VAL A 143 7.10 14.06 5.37
C VAL A 143 7.45 14.71 6.72
N ASP A 144 6.44 15.03 7.50
CA ASP A 144 6.63 15.50 8.88
C ASP A 144 7.28 14.37 9.74
N PRO A 145 8.34 14.66 10.51
CA PRO A 145 8.98 13.65 11.37
C PRO A 145 8.00 12.93 12.30
N GLY A 146 6.96 13.61 12.80
CA GLY A 146 5.93 13.02 13.64
C GLY A 146 5.09 11.97 12.93
N VAL A 147 4.92 12.08 11.61
CA VAL A 147 4.25 11.06 10.80
C VAL A 147 5.10 9.80 10.72
N ARG A 148 6.41 9.94 10.45
CA ARG A 148 7.33 8.81 10.39
C ARG A 148 7.41 8.07 11.73
N THR A 149 7.60 8.81 12.83
CA THR A 149 7.64 8.23 14.18
C THR A 149 6.33 7.56 14.54
N GLY A 150 5.19 8.23 14.30
CA GLY A 150 3.88 7.65 14.60
C GLY A 150 3.60 6.37 13.81
N PHE A 151 4.06 6.27 12.56
CA PHE A 151 3.94 5.05 11.78
C PHE A 151 4.87 3.93 12.26
N ALA A 152 6.10 4.26 12.67
CA ALA A 152 7.02 3.31 13.28
C ALA A 152 6.44 2.72 14.58
N ASP A 153 5.97 3.59 15.49
CA ASP A 153 5.37 3.20 16.76
C ASP A 153 4.12 2.33 16.55
N TYR A 154 3.31 2.68 15.55
CA TYR A 154 2.15 1.90 15.14
C TYR A 154 2.52 0.46 14.78
N LEU A 155 3.52 0.26 13.92
CA LEU A 155 3.96 -1.08 13.52
C LEU A 155 4.66 -1.83 14.67
N ALA A 156 5.43 -1.13 15.50
CA ALA A 156 6.08 -1.71 16.67
C ALA A 156 5.05 -2.26 17.68
N ALA A 157 3.93 -1.56 17.87
CA ALA A 157 2.83 -2.04 18.71
C ALA A 157 2.21 -3.34 18.16
N TYR A 158 2.20 -3.54 16.85
CA TYR A 158 1.76 -4.81 16.24
C TYR A 158 2.80 -5.93 16.44
N GLN A 159 4.08 -5.64 16.31
CA GLN A 159 5.14 -6.63 16.58
C GLN A 159 5.11 -7.11 18.04
N ALA A 160 4.80 -6.21 18.98
CA ALA A 160 4.65 -6.56 20.39
C ALA A 160 3.42 -7.45 20.66
N ARG A 161 2.33 -7.27 19.91
CA ARG A 161 1.08 -8.02 20.08
C ARG A 161 1.05 -9.34 19.32
N HIS A 162 1.74 -9.43 18.19
CA HIS A 162 1.81 -10.62 17.34
C HIS A 162 3.26 -11.06 17.18
N PRO A 163 3.76 -12.01 17.97
CA PRO A 163 5.16 -12.45 17.93
C PRO A 163 5.64 -12.98 16.56
N GLY A 164 4.71 -13.46 15.72
CA GLY A 164 4.98 -13.89 14.35
C GLY A 164 5.02 -12.75 13.31
N PHE A 165 4.77 -11.51 13.72
CA PHE A 165 4.82 -10.33 12.85
C PHE A 165 6.14 -9.59 13.00
N HIS A 166 6.78 -9.29 11.88
CA HIS A 166 8.07 -8.60 11.84
C HIS A 166 8.05 -7.44 10.86
N VAL A 167 8.56 -6.29 11.27
CA VAL A 167 8.87 -5.20 10.35
C VAL A 167 10.28 -5.39 9.82
N VAL A 168 10.45 -5.37 8.50
CA VAL A 168 11.73 -5.62 7.85
C VAL A 168 12.23 -4.34 7.16
N GLY A 169 13.34 -3.81 7.68
CA GLY A 169 13.99 -2.60 7.15
C GLY A 169 13.37 -1.30 7.68
N ASP A 170 13.63 -0.19 6.98
CA ASP A 170 13.00 1.11 7.27
C ASP A 170 11.48 1.03 7.01
N VAL A 171 10.68 1.63 7.90
CA VAL A 171 9.22 1.71 7.78
C VAL A 171 8.77 2.70 6.70
N MET A 172 9.63 3.67 6.35
CA MET A 172 9.39 4.63 5.26
C MET A 172 10.66 4.81 4.43
N PRO A 173 11.12 3.77 3.73
CA PRO A 173 12.30 3.89 2.88
C PRO A 173 12.00 4.89 1.77
N HIS A 174 13.03 5.52 1.23
CA HIS A 174 12.87 6.43 0.10
C HIS A 174 13.94 6.19 -0.94
N TRP A 175 13.60 6.46 -2.20
CA TRP A 175 14.52 6.32 -3.33
C TRP A 175 14.51 7.58 -4.21
N PRO A 176 15.53 7.77 -5.05
CA PRO A 176 15.57 8.87 -6.00
C PRO A 176 14.31 8.93 -6.90
N ASP A 177 13.84 10.15 -7.16
CA ASP A 177 12.62 10.44 -7.95
C ASP A 177 12.57 9.75 -9.33
N ARG A 178 13.73 9.45 -9.92
CA ARG A 178 13.85 8.73 -11.21
C ARG A 178 13.30 7.30 -11.20
N TYR A 179 12.97 6.74 -10.04
CA TYR A 179 12.40 5.39 -9.94
C TYR A 179 10.87 5.39 -9.80
N PHE A 180 10.25 6.56 -9.81
CA PHE A 180 8.81 6.74 -9.65
C PHE A 180 8.22 7.33 -10.92
N GLY A 181 6.98 6.96 -11.25
CA GLY A 181 6.37 7.39 -12.51
C GLY A 181 5.09 8.19 -12.36
N ASP A 182 4.67 8.50 -11.13
CA ASP A 182 3.56 9.42 -10.86
C ASP A 182 3.63 10.02 -9.44
N GLY A 183 2.75 10.98 -9.17
CA GLY A 183 2.63 11.64 -7.86
C GLY A 183 1.90 10.83 -6.78
N PHE A 184 1.77 9.52 -6.94
CA PHE A 184 1.26 8.60 -5.93
C PHE A 184 2.33 7.62 -5.46
N SER A 185 3.61 7.91 -5.73
CA SER A 185 4.75 7.08 -5.39
C SER A 185 4.71 5.67 -6.01
N HIS A 186 4.05 5.48 -7.15
CA HIS A 186 4.18 4.22 -7.88
C HIS A 186 5.54 4.13 -8.57
N LEU A 187 6.22 3.01 -8.38
CA LEU A 187 7.47 2.72 -9.07
C LEU A 187 7.24 2.65 -10.59
N ASN A 188 8.14 3.29 -11.33
CA ASN A 188 8.21 3.12 -12.78
C ASN A 188 8.87 1.78 -13.14
N PRO A 189 8.96 1.39 -14.44
CA PRO A 189 9.51 0.09 -14.82
C PRO A 189 10.92 -0.18 -14.28
N ASP A 190 11.80 0.83 -14.23
CA ASP A 190 13.15 0.69 -13.71
C ASP A 190 13.17 0.52 -12.18
N GLY A 191 12.34 1.31 -11.48
CA GLY A 191 12.12 1.18 -10.04
C GLY A 191 11.56 -0.18 -9.67
N ALA A 192 10.53 -0.66 -10.38
CA ALA A 192 9.91 -1.96 -10.17
C ALA A 192 10.90 -3.10 -10.41
N LYS A 193 11.68 -3.04 -11.49
CA LYS A 193 12.74 -4.03 -11.77
C LYS A 193 13.77 -4.09 -10.64
N ARG A 194 14.22 -2.93 -10.16
CA ARG A 194 15.16 -2.84 -9.03
C ARG A 194 14.56 -3.44 -7.76
N TRP A 195 13.33 -3.05 -7.41
CA TRP A 195 12.62 -3.57 -6.24
C TRP A 195 12.46 -5.08 -6.29
N SER A 196 11.96 -5.62 -7.40
CA SER A 196 11.78 -7.06 -7.56
C SER A 196 13.09 -7.84 -7.45
N ALA A 197 14.19 -7.30 -7.99
CA ALA A 197 15.51 -7.92 -7.86
C ALA A 197 15.98 -7.97 -6.40
N GLN A 198 15.80 -6.88 -5.65
CA GLN A 198 16.18 -6.78 -4.25
C GLN A 198 15.31 -7.68 -3.37
N LEU A 199 13.98 -7.59 -3.47
CA LEU A 199 13.05 -8.42 -2.72
C LEU A 199 13.28 -9.91 -3.02
N GLY A 200 13.47 -10.26 -4.29
CA GLY A 200 13.77 -11.64 -4.68
C GLY A 200 15.07 -12.18 -4.09
N ALA A 201 16.09 -11.33 -3.90
CA ALA A 201 17.33 -11.75 -3.23
C ALA A 201 17.10 -12.03 -1.73
N VAL A 202 16.26 -11.24 -1.08
CA VAL A 202 15.88 -11.44 0.33
C VAL A 202 15.11 -12.74 0.50
N LEU A 203 14.05 -12.96 -0.28
CA LEU A 203 13.21 -14.15 -0.19
C LEU A 203 14.01 -15.44 -0.43
N ARG A 204 14.89 -15.47 -1.45
CA ARG A 204 15.77 -16.63 -1.71
C ARG A 204 16.75 -16.93 -0.59
N THR A 205 17.14 -15.93 0.20
CA THR A 205 18.03 -16.14 1.35
C THR A 205 17.25 -16.76 2.52
N GLN A 206 16.00 -16.34 2.74
CA GLN A 206 15.14 -16.88 3.80
C GLN A 206 14.75 -18.35 3.55
N GLU A 207 14.49 -18.74 2.29
CA GLU A 207 14.21 -20.14 1.93
C GLU A 207 15.38 -21.08 2.28
N ARG A 208 16.62 -20.58 2.19
CA ARG A 208 17.82 -21.36 2.53
C ARG A 208 18.00 -21.52 4.04
N THR A 209 17.62 -20.53 4.84
CA THR A 209 17.75 -20.57 6.30
C THR A 209 16.56 -21.25 6.99
N ALA A 210 15.40 -21.37 6.34
CA ALA A 210 14.27 -22.13 6.88
C ALA A 210 14.55 -23.65 6.99
N SER A 211 15.58 -24.14 6.29
CA SER A 211 16.12 -25.50 6.44
C SER A 211 16.89 -25.72 7.75
N ASP A 212 17.37 -24.65 8.40
CA ASP A 212 18.26 -24.68 9.56
C ASP A 212 17.85 -23.58 10.56
N LEU A 213 16.80 -23.81 11.36
CA LEU A 213 16.44 -22.85 12.43
C LEU A 213 17.33 -23.10 13.67
N PRO A 214 18.13 -22.09 14.07
CA PRO A 214 17.68 -21.24 15.16
C PRO A 214 17.85 -19.71 14.96
N GLN A 215 16.74 -19.02 15.21
CA GLN A 215 16.51 -17.74 15.92
C GLN A 215 17.26 -16.41 15.67
N THR A 216 18.33 -16.25 14.88
CA THR A 216 18.89 -14.88 14.69
C THR A 216 18.78 -14.36 13.26
N ARG A 217 17.64 -13.68 12.98
CA ARG A 217 17.27 -13.04 11.70
C ARG A 217 17.95 -11.67 11.44
N GLU A 218 18.85 -11.22 12.30
CA GLU A 218 19.50 -9.90 12.22
C GLU A 218 20.23 -9.65 10.87
N GLY A 219 20.76 -10.70 10.23
CA GLY A 219 21.46 -10.59 8.96
C GLY A 219 20.61 -10.21 7.74
N VAL A 220 19.28 -10.35 7.81
CA VAL A 220 18.35 -9.99 6.71
C VAL A 220 18.02 -8.48 6.74
N LEU A 221 17.86 -7.93 7.94
CA LEU A 221 17.54 -6.51 8.16
C LEU A 221 18.65 -5.58 7.63
N CYS A 222 19.90 -5.98 7.83
CA CYS A 222 21.08 -5.24 7.42
C CYS A 222 21.19 -5.03 5.89
N ARG A 223 20.71 -5.99 5.07
CA ARG A 223 20.85 -5.94 3.61
C ARG A 223 19.80 -5.09 2.91
N LEU A 224 18.60 -4.96 3.50
CA LEU A 224 17.57 -4.08 2.95
C LEU A 224 17.87 -2.61 3.25
N ALA A 225 18.42 -2.29 4.44
CA ALA A 225 18.89 -0.95 4.78
C ALA A 225 20.06 -0.51 3.89
N ALA A 226 21.10 -1.36 3.72
CA ALA A 226 22.24 -1.06 2.85
C ALA A 226 21.87 -0.91 1.35
N ALA A 227 20.79 -1.56 0.90
CA ALA A 227 20.29 -1.44 -0.48
C ALA A 227 19.43 -0.18 -0.73
N GLY A 228 19.01 0.50 0.36
CA GLY A 228 18.22 1.73 0.38
C GLY A 228 19.00 3.02 0.11
N GLY A 229 20.34 2.98 0.10
CA GLY A 229 21.17 4.09 -0.36
C GLY A 229 21.77 5.01 0.72
N ALA A 230 21.69 4.66 2.00
CA ALA A 230 22.54 5.28 3.02
C ALA A 230 23.88 4.53 3.08
N ALA A 231 24.92 5.11 2.47
CA ALA A 231 26.27 4.55 2.55
C ALA A 231 26.82 4.52 3.98
N GLU A 232 26.29 5.37 4.87
CA GLU A 232 26.70 5.47 6.28
C GLU A 232 26.11 4.34 7.16
N ASP A 233 24.98 3.74 6.80
CA ASP A 233 24.34 2.68 7.60
C ASP A 233 24.95 1.28 7.37
N ALA A 234 25.63 1.09 6.23
CA ALA A 234 26.32 -0.16 5.91
C ALA A 234 27.55 -0.40 6.81
N GLU A 235 28.19 0.67 7.29
CA GLU A 235 29.42 0.60 8.09
C GLU A 235 29.13 0.31 9.57
N ALA A 236 28.04 0.87 10.12
CA ALA A 236 27.57 0.54 11.47
C ALA A 236 27.16 -0.94 11.60
N CYS A 237 26.62 -1.52 10.52
CA CYS A 237 26.13 -2.89 10.48
C CYS A 237 27.28 -3.93 10.38
N ALA A 238 28.44 -3.55 9.83
CA ALA A 238 29.62 -4.40 9.78
C ALA A 238 30.34 -4.53 11.16
N MET A 239 30.14 -3.55 12.05
CA MET A 239 30.82 -3.48 13.35
C MET A 239 30.07 -4.22 14.49
N GLY A 240 28.81 -4.61 14.27
CA GLY A 240 27.98 -5.29 15.29
C GLY A 240 28.04 -6.82 15.29
N VAL A 241 28.79 -7.46 14.38
CA VAL A 241 28.85 -8.94 14.23
C VAL A 241 30.02 -9.57 15.01
N VAL A 242 30.70 -8.79 15.84
CA VAL A 242 31.76 -9.31 16.73
C VAL A 242 31.42 -8.96 18.17
N GLN A 243 30.62 -9.81 18.81
CA GLN A 243 30.83 -10.26 20.20
C GLN A 243 29.99 -11.50 20.50
#